data_AF-A0A5C3PHN8-F1
#
_entry.id   AF-A0A5C3PHN8-F1
#
_cell.length_a   1.000
_cell.length_b   1.000
_cell.length_c   1.000
_cell.angle_alpha   90.00
_cell.angle_beta   90.00
_cell.angle_gamma   90.00
#
_symmetry.space_group_name_H-M   'P 1'
#
loop_
_entity.id
_entity.type
_entity.pdbx_description
1 polymer ?
#
loop_
_entity_poly.entity_id
_entity_poly.type
_entity_poly.pdbx_seq_one_letter_code
_entity_poly.pdbx_strand_id
1 'polypeptide(L)'
;MADYQSIQTLHKATPAFAPIIPVALLPYLAFLLLAATFVLAFYASTLPKEKIPVRELAVASTASLLGGFGVVALFCSVGVYL
;
A
#
# COMPACT_ATOMS: atom_id res chain seq x y z
N MET A 1 -29.52 8.14 23.82
CA MET A 1 -29.17 8.36 22.39
C MET A 1 -28.79 9.82 22.25
N ALA A 2 -27.68 10.14 21.56
CA ALA A 2 -27.31 11.53 21.35
C ALA A 2 -28.36 12.23 20.46
N ASP A 3 -28.71 13.47 20.78
CA ASP A 3 -29.69 14.24 20.02
C ASP A 3 -29.11 14.65 18.65
N TYR A 4 -29.92 14.64 17.59
CA TYR A 4 -29.48 14.95 16.23
C TYR A 4 -28.81 16.34 16.13
N GLN A 5 -29.33 17.34 16.84
CA GLN A 5 -28.76 18.69 16.79
C GLN A 5 -27.35 18.72 17.39
N SER A 6 -27.10 17.93 18.43
CA SER A 6 -25.78 17.83 19.06
C SER A 6 -24.72 17.20 18.15
N ILE A 7 -25.11 16.23 17.30
CA ILE A 7 -24.20 15.61 16.34
C ILE A 7 -23.95 16.53 15.15
N GLN A 8 -24.98 17.27 14.70
CA GLN A 8 -24.86 18.21 13.58
C GLN A 8 -23.93 19.38 13.90
N THR A 9 -24.00 19.93 15.12
CA THR A 9 -23.11 21.01 15.56
C THR A 9 -21.67 20.51 15.66
N LEU A 10 -21.46 19.31 16.20
CA LEU A 10 -20.15 18.68 16.27
C LEU A 10 -19.56 18.44 14.87
N HIS A 11 -20.33 17.86 13.95
CA HIS A 11 -19.89 17.61 12.57
C HIS A 11 -19.40 18.90 11.88
N LYS A 12 -20.16 20.00 12.01
CA LYS A 12 -19.80 21.31 11.45
C LYS A 12 -18.54 21.93 12.06
N ALA A 13 -18.20 21.59 13.31
CA ALA A 13 -17.00 22.09 13.99
C ALA A 13 -15.74 21.29 13.63
N THR A 14 -15.90 20.08 13.10
CA THR A 14 -14.77 19.20 12.71
C THR A 14 -14.13 19.66 11.40
N PRO A 15 -12.79 19.61 11.28
CA PRO A 15 -12.13 19.85 10.00
C PRO A 15 -12.54 18.82 8.95
N ALA A 16 -12.47 19.23 7.68
CA ALA A 16 -12.66 18.33 6.56
C ALA A 16 -11.61 17.21 6.57
N PHE A 17 -12.01 16.03 6.10
CA PHE A 17 -11.11 14.90 5.97
C PHE A 17 -9.97 15.24 4.98
N ALA A 18 -8.73 15.07 5.42
CA ALA A 18 -7.55 15.15 4.59
C ALA A 18 -6.90 13.75 4.53
N PRO A 19 -6.72 13.16 3.34
CA PRO A 19 -6.10 11.85 3.23
C PRO A 19 -4.62 11.93 3.62
N ILE A 20 -4.15 10.91 4.34
CA ILE A 20 -2.75 10.80 4.76
C ILE A 20 -1.81 10.72 3.55
N ILE A 21 -2.27 10.08 2.47
CA ILE A 21 -1.55 9.97 1.19
C ILE A 21 -2.34 10.73 0.11
N PRO A 22 -1.79 11.81 -0.47
CA PRO A 22 -2.42 12.51 -1.59
C PRO A 22 -2.65 11.58 -2.79
N VAL A 23 -3.85 11.67 -3.38
CA VAL A 23 -4.26 10.82 -4.51
C VAL A 23 -3.31 10.97 -5.71
N ALA A 24 -2.76 12.16 -5.93
CA ALA A 24 -1.80 12.44 -6.99
C ALA A 24 -0.47 11.66 -6.85
N LEU A 25 -0.11 11.19 -5.65
CA LEU A 25 1.11 10.43 -5.41
C LEU A 25 0.92 8.91 -5.60
N LEU A 26 -0.32 8.43 -5.57
CA LEU A 26 -0.64 7.01 -5.71
C LEU A 26 -0.07 6.34 -6.97
N PRO A 27 -0.14 6.92 -8.19
CA PRO A 27 0.41 6.26 -9.37
C PRO A 27 1.94 6.13 -9.31
N TYR A 28 2.63 7.12 -8.74
CA TYR A 28 4.08 7.06 -8.56
C TYR A 28 4.49 6.02 -7.52
N LEU A 29 3.76 5.94 -6.41
CA LEU A 29 3.96 4.90 -5.40
C LEU A 29 3.69 3.50 -5.97
N ALA A 30 2.60 3.33 -6.72
CA ALA A 30 2.29 2.07 -7.38
C ALA A 30 3.42 1.64 -8.31
N PHE A 31 3.91 2.57 -9.16
CA PHE A 31 5.02 2.30 -10.07
C PHE A 31 6.29 1.86 -9.33
N LEU A 32 6.74 2.63 -8.33
CA LEU A 32 7.96 2.33 -7.58
C LEU A 32 7.87 1.01 -6.82
N LEU A 33 6.76 0.80 -6.09
CA LEU A 33 6.55 -0.41 -5.31
C LEU A 33 6.48 -1.64 -6.21
N LEU A 34 5.68 -1.62 -7.27
CA LEU A 34 5.54 -2.76 -8.18
C LEU A 34 6.82 -3.03 -8.98
N ALA A 35 7.56 -2.00 -9.40
CA ALA A 35 8.86 -2.17 -10.05
C ALA A 35 9.87 -2.83 -9.09
N ALA A 36 9.93 -2.39 -7.84
CA ALA A 36 10.78 -3.01 -6.83
C ALA A 36 10.38 -4.48 -6.59
N THR A 37 9.08 -4.76 -6.51
CA THR A 37 8.56 -6.13 -6.39
C THR A 37 9.00 -7.00 -7.57
N PHE A 38 8.92 -6.50 -8.80
CA PHE A 38 9.35 -7.22 -9.99
C PHE A 38 10.85 -7.55 -9.96
N VAL A 39 11.69 -6.58 -9.60
CA VAL A 39 13.14 -6.78 -9.45
C VAL A 39 13.45 -7.80 -8.35
N LEU A 40 12.78 -7.71 -7.20
CA LEU A 40 12.98 -8.65 -6.10
C LEU A 40 12.49 -10.07 -6.43
N ALA A 41 11.37 -10.19 -7.15
CA ALA A 41 10.87 -11.48 -7.62
C ALA A 41 11.84 -12.12 -8.63
N PHE A 42 12.37 -11.32 -9.57
CA PHE A 42 13.42 -11.76 -10.47
C PHE A 42 14.66 -12.20 -9.70
N TYR A 43 15.13 -11.39 -8.76
CA TYR A 43 16.27 -11.71 -7.91
C TYR A 43 16.08 -13.02 -7.14
N ALA A 44 14.91 -13.19 -6.50
CA ALA A 44 14.55 -14.42 -5.80
C ALA A 44 14.57 -15.65 -6.71
N SER A 45 14.14 -15.52 -7.98
CA SER A 45 14.16 -16.64 -8.94
C SER A 45 15.58 -17.08 -9.36
N THR A 46 16.56 -16.18 -9.24
CA THR A 46 17.97 -16.45 -9.59
C THR A 46 18.83 -16.88 -8.41
N LEU A 47 18.26 -16.91 -7.21
CA LEU A 47 18.99 -17.13 -5.98
C LEU A 47 19.37 -18.62 -5.83
N PRO A 48 20.66 -18.95 -5.57
CA PRO A 48 21.05 -20.33 -5.34
C PRO A 48 20.36 -20.89 -4.10
N LYS A 49 19.86 -22.13 -4.22
CA LYS A 49 19.20 -22.83 -3.12
C LYS A 49 20.21 -23.12 -2.01
N GLU A 50 20.01 -22.53 -0.83
CA GLU A 50 20.81 -22.82 0.35
C GLU A 50 20.11 -23.81 1.28
N LYS A 51 20.90 -24.52 2.10
CA LYS A 51 20.39 -25.51 3.06
C LYS A 51 19.53 -24.85 4.17
N ILE A 52 19.75 -23.56 4.43
CA ILE A 52 18.93 -22.74 5.33
C ILE A 52 18.48 -21.50 4.53
N PRO A 53 17.19 -21.39 4.16
CA PRO A 53 16.72 -20.40 3.20
C PRO A 53 16.44 -19.01 3.83
N VAL A 54 17.34 -18.50 4.67
CA VAL A 54 17.15 -17.20 5.35
C VAL A 54 17.00 -16.07 4.34
N ARG A 55 17.86 -16.06 3.31
CA ARG A 55 17.89 -15.03 2.27
C ARG A 55 16.68 -15.10 1.35
N GLU A 56 16.27 -16.31 0.97
CA GLU A 56 15.06 -16.52 0.17
C GLU A 56 13.83 -15.98 0.90
N LEU A 57 13.70 -16.30 2.20
CA LEU A 57 12.57 -15.86 3.02
C LEU A 57 12.57 -14.34 3.22
N ALA A 58 13.73 -13.73 3.45
CA ALA A 58 13.85 -12.28 3.58
C ALA A 58 13.48 -11.54 2.28
N VAL A 59 13.97 -12.01 1.13
CA VAL A 59 13.65 -11.41 -0.18
C VAL A 59 12.17 -11.61 -0.52
N ALA A 60 11.65 -12.82 -0.34
CA ALA A 60 10.26 -13.14 -0.65
C ALA A 60 9.27 -12.37 0.24
N SER A 61 9.55 -12.24 1.54
CA SER A 61 8.72 -11.46 2.45
C SER A 61 8.73 -9.96 2.10
N THR A 62 9.91 -9.42 1.79
CA THR A 62 10.03 -8.01 1.35
C THR A 62 9.27 -7.79 0.04
N ALA A 63 9.42 -8.68 -0.95
CA ALA A 63 8.68 -8.62 -2.20
C ALA A 63 7.16 -8.71 -1.97
N SER A 64 6.71 -9.59 -1.08
CA SER A 64 5.29 -9.75 -0.75
C SER A 64 4.67 -8.46 -0.20
N LEU A 65 5.36 -7.81 0.76
CA LEU A 65 4.90 -6.54 1.33
C LEU A 65 4.83 -5.44 0.26
N LEU A 66 5.91 -5.25 -0.50
CA LEU A 66 5.95 -4.23 -1.56
C LEU A 66 4.91 -4.49 -2.66
N GLY A 67 4.70 -5.76 -3.01
CA GLY A 67 3.67 -6.18 -3.96
C GLY A 67 2.27 -5.85 -3.47
N GLY A 68 1.95 -6.21 -2.23
CA GLY A 68 0.65 -5.92 -1.62
C GLY A 68 0.35 -4.42 -1.61
N PHE A 69 1.25 -3.60 -1.07
CA PHE A 69 1.07 -2.14 -1.05
C PHE A 69 1.03 -1.54 -2.46
N GLY A 70 1.83 -2.05 -3.39
CA GLY A 70 1.86 -1.61 -4.78
C GLY A 70 0.53 -1.87 -5.51
N VAL A 71 -0.08 -3.04 -5.29
CA VAL A 71 -1.38 -3.37 -5.91
C VAL A 71 -2.50 -2.49 -5.34
N VAL A 72 -2.54 -2.28 -4.02
CA VAL A 72 -3.52 -1.38 -3.40
C VAL A 72 -3.38 0.04 -3.96
N ALA A 73 -2.15 0.56 -4.04
CA ALA A 73 -1.88 1.88 -4.62
C ALA A 73 -2.30 1.96 -6.09
N LEU A 74 -2.05 0.91 -6.88
CA LEU A 74 -2.46 0.83 -8.29
C LEU A 74 -3.98 0.89 -8.42
N PHE A 75 -4.71 0.10 -7.64
CA PHE A 75 -6.17 0.04 -7.71
C PHE A 75 -6.81 1.37 -7.30
N CYS A 76 -6.29 2.00 -6.25
CA CYS A 76 -6.72 3.35 -5.87
C CYS A 76 -6.35 4.41 -6.92
N SER A 77 -5.27 4.23 -7.68
CA SER A 77 -4.88 5.16 -8.75
C SER A 77 -5.79 5.09 -9.99
N VAL A 78 -6.34 3.92 -10.31
CA VAL A 78 -7.27 3.73 -11.45
C VAL A 78 -8.74 3.95 -11.07
N GLY A 79 -9.01 4.38 -9.85
CA GLY A 79 -10.35 4.76 -9.39
C GLY A 79 -11.26 3.62 -8.96
N VAL A 80 -10.72 2.42 -8.68
CA VAL A 80 -11.51 1.31 -8.13
C VAL A 80 -11.91 1.57 -6.67
N TYR A 81 -11.07 2.30 -5.92
CA TYR A 81 -11.19 2.65 -4.50
C TYR A 81 -11.60 1.47 -3.59
N LEU A 82 -10.67 1.00 -2.76
CA LEU A 82 -10.93 0.02 -1.69
C LEU A 82 -11.41 0.73 -0.42
#